data_AF-A0A496LEB2-F1
#
_entry.id   AF-A0A496LEB2-F1
#
_cell.length_a   1.000
_cell.length_b   1.000
_cell.length_c   1.000
_cell.angle_alpha   90.00
_cell.angle_beta   90.00
_cell.angle_gamma   90.00
#
_symmetry.space_group_name_H-M   'P 1'
#
loop_
_entity.id
_entity.type
_entity.pdbx_description
1 polymer ?
#
loop_
_entity_poly.entity_id
_entity_poly.type
_entity_poly.pdbx_seq_one_letter_code
_entity_poly.pdbx_strand_id
1 'polypeptide(L)'
;LFSLNRLFGESVLENGSSYTFWGKGVSQGHSDAIRRIEGVVDARQYTVPIESALDQVRAGENPKLSTREKHLRECYVVAEEGADKARIEKEIKTMPNYFADYDTSVHFIDIATLKKEHGGIPHGGFVLRSGATGERGENKHLIEFSLKLDSNPEFTASVLVAYARAAYRLAQSGQSGAFSVFDIAPALLSPKSADELRREIL
;
A
#
# COMPACT_ATOMS: atom_id res chain seq x y z
N LEU A 1 -4.47 0.86 -8.10
CA LEU A 1 -5.65 0.08 -7.67
C LEU A 1 -6.29 0.61 -6.39
N PHE A 2 -5.54 0.85 -5.31
CA PHE A 2 -6.12 1.43 -4.07
C PHE A 2 -6.81 2.79 -4.28
N SER A 3 -6.24 3.68 -5.10
CA SER A 3 -6.88 4.97 -5.40
C SER A 3 -8.27 4.82 -6.02
N LEU A 4 -8.44 3.89 -6.97
CA LEU A 4 -9.74 3.59 -7.58
C LEU A 4 -10.76 3.11 -6.55
N ASN A 5 -10.33 2.21 -5.64
CA ASN A 5 -11.23 1.69 -4.60
C ASN A 5 -11.61 2.75 -3.57
N ARG A 6 -10.72 3.70 -3.25
CA ARG A 6 -11.08 4.86 -2.43
C ARG A 6 -12.14 5.70 -3.12
N LEU A 7 -11.92 6.04 -4.40
CA LEU A 7 -12.88 6.80 -5.19
C LEU A 7 -14.25 6.10 -5.27
N PHE A 8 -14.28 4.80 -5.58
CA PHE A 8 -15.53 4.03 -5.63
C PHE A 8 -16.23 4.00 -4.27
N GLY A 9 -15.49 3.73 -3.19
CA GLY A 9 -16.07 3.71 -1.85
C GLY A 9 -16.66 5.07 -1.46
N GLU A 10 -15.92 6.15 -1.67
CA GLU A 10 -16.36 7.52 -1.34
C GLU A 10 -17.54 7.98 -2.19
N SER A 11 -17.59 7.57 -3.46
CA SER A 11 -18.69 7.93 -4.36
C SER A 11 -19.97 7.13 -4.11
N VAL A 12 -19.86 5.86 -3.69
CA VAL A 12 -21.02 4.99 -3.46
C VAL A 12 -21.58 5.16 -2.04
N LEU A 13 -20.71 5.30 -1.05
CA LEU A 13 -21.07 5.50 0.35
C LEU A 13 -20.61 6.89 0.80
N GLU A 14 -21.26 7.95 0.30
CA GLU A 14 -20.88 9.35 0.56
C GLU A 14 -20.74 9.67 2.07
N ASN A 15 -21.70 9.18 2.87
CA ASN A 15 -21.69 9.28 4.33
C ASN A 15 -20.94 8.09 4.95
N GLY A 16 -19.62 8.23 5.08
CA GLY A 16 -18.76 7.18 5.64
C GLY A 16 -17.33 7.63 5.88
N SER A 17 -16.50 6.69 6.35
CA SER A 17 -15.07 6.87 6.61
C SER A 17 -14.24 5.92 5.75
N SER A 18 -13.16 6.44 5.17
CA SER A 18 -12.20 5.70 4.35
C SER A 18 -10.94 5.37 5.14
N TYR A 19 -10.48 4.13 5.05
CA TYR A 19 -9.28 3.64 5.69
C TYR A 19 -8.38 2.97 4.65
N THR A 20 -7.08 3.24 4.73
CA THR A 20 -6.08 2.54 3.93
C THR A 20 -5.03 1.97 4.86
N PHE A 21 -4.78 0.69 4.73
CA PHE A 21 -3.70 -0.01 5.40
C PHE A 21 -2.72 -0.57 4.37
N TRP A 22 -1.42 -0.45 4.63
CA TRP A 22 -0.36 -1.00 3.79
C TRP A 22 0.34 -2.15 4.51
N GLY A 23 0.61 -3.22 3.77
CA GLY A 23 1.37 -4.37 4.23
C GLY A 23 0.53 -5.51 4.84
N LYS A 24 1.15 -6.47 5.54
CA LYS A 24 2.60 -6.54 5.81
C LYS A 24 3.40 -6.57 4.50
N GLY A 25 4.38 -5.68 4.37
CA GLY A 25 5.08 -5.50 3.10
C GLY A 25 6.34 -4.65 3.17
N VAL A 26 7.29 -4.94 2.28
CA VAL A 26 8.55 -4.20 2.15
C VAL A 26 8.29 -2.86 1.46
N SER A 27 8.54 -1.76 2.16
CA SER A 27 8.51 -0.43 1.54
C SER A 27 9.89 -0.08 1.01
N GLN A 28 10.03 -0.01 -0.32
CA GLN A 28 11.31 0.30 -0.96
C GLN A 28 11.83 1.69 -0.59
N GLY A 29 10.97 2.71 -0.64
CA GLY A 29 11.39 4.08 -0.29
C GLY A 29 11.86 4.23 1.18
N HIS A 30 11.26 3.49 2.12
CA HIS A 30 11.72 3.48 3.51
C HIS A 30 12.99 2.65 3.69
N SER A 31 13.10 1.52 2.99
CA SER A 31 14.33 0.71 2.97
C SER A 31 15.50 1.54 2.43
N ASP A 32 15.29 2.31 1.36
CA ASP A 32 16.27 3.26 0.80
C ASP A 32 16.66 4.36 1.78
N ALA A 33 15.69 4.88 2.54
CA ALA A 33 15.96 5.92 3.52
C ALA A 33 16.89 5.41 4.62
N ILE A 34 16.69 4.19 5.11
CA ILE A 34 17.59 3.55 6.08
C ILE A 34 18.97 3.30 5.47
N ARG A 35 19.04 2.84 4.23
CA ARG A 35 20.31 2.60 3.52
C ARG A 35 21.14 3.87 3.27
N ARG A 36 20.54 5.06 3.36
CA ARG A 36 21.25 6.33 3.26
C ARG A 36 21.90 6.77 4.57
N ILE A 37 21.63 6.09 5.68
CA ILE A 37 22.26 6.37 6.98
C ILE A 37 23.70 5.86 6.94
N GLU A 38 24.65 6.71 7.37
CA GLU A 38 26.06 6.34 7.47
C GLU A 38 26.25 5.12 8.38
N GLY A 39 27.03 4.14 7.91
CA GLY A 39 27.28 2.88 8.63
C GLY A 39 26.23 1.79 8.38
N VAL A 40 25.27 2.00 7.48
CA VAL A 40 24.32 0.97 7.03
C VAL A 40 24.74 0.39 5.67
N VAL A 41 24.94 -0.93 5.62
CA VAL A 41 25.30 -1.67 4.40
C VAL A 41 24.06 -2.01 3.56
N ASP A 42 23.02 -2.54 4.19
CA ASP A 42 21.74 -2.87 3.56
C ASP A 42 20.63 -2.84 4.61
N ALA A 43 19.38 -2.66 4.18
CA ALA A 43 18.23 -2.67 5.07
C ALA A 43 16.94 -3.08 4.36
N ARG A 44 16.02 -3.68 5.12
CA ARG A 44 14.64 -3.92 4.72
C ARG A 44 13.70 -3.34 5.76
N GLN A 45 12.74 -2.56 5.29
CA GLN A 45 11.70 -1.98 6.12
C GLN A 45 10.35 -2.58 5.75
N TYR A 46 9.66 -3.10 6.76
CA TYR A 46 8.29 -3.58 6.64
C TYR A 46 7.32 -2.58 7.24
N THR A 47 6.30 -2.22 6.46
CA THR A 47 5.10 -1.57 6.98
C THR A 47 4.09 -2.65 7.35
N VAL A 48 3.57 -2.62 8.58
CA VAL A 48 2.74 -3.68 9.14
C VAL A 48 1.44 -3.06 9.65
N PRO A 49 0.26 -3.44 9.13
CA PRO A 49 -1.02 -3.01 9.69
C PRO A 49 -1.17 -3.47 11.15
N ILE A 50 -1.70 -2.61 12.00
CA ILE A 50 -2.10 -3.00 13.36
C ILE A 50 -3.44 -3.73 13.26
N GLU A 51 -3.45 -5.03 13.59
CA GLU A 51 -4.62 -5.91 13.42
C GLU A 51 -5.85 -5.40 14.17
N SER A 52 -5.68 -4.97 15.43
CA SER A 52 -6.80 -4.44 16.23
C SER A 52 -7.46 -3.20 15.61
N ALA A 53 -6.68 -2.33 14.96
CA ALA A 53 -7.21 -1.16 14.26
C ALA A 53 -7.96 -1.55 12.99
N LEU A 54 -7.47 -2.57 12.28
CA LEU A 54 -8.15 -3.12 11.10
C LEU A 54 -9.48 -3.77 11.47
N ASP A 55 -9.52 -4.51 12.58
CA ASP A 55 -10.72 -5.19 13.07
C ASP A 55 -11.81 -4.20 13.51
N GLN A 56 -11.45 -3.11 14.20
CA GLN A 56 -12.40 -2.03 14.54
C GLN A 56 -13.04 -1.42 13.29
N VAL A 57 -12.25 -1.21 12.22
CA VAL A 57 -12.77 -0.70 10.96
C VAL A 57 -13.72 -1.70 10.30
N ARG A 58 -13.38 -2.99 10.30
CA ARG A 58 -14.24 -4.06 9.76
C ARG A 58 -15.53 -4.25 10.57
N ALA A 59 -15.50 -3.98 11.87
CA ALA A 59 -16.68 -3.98 12.72
C ALA A 59 -17.61 -2.78 12.48
N GLY A 60 -17.21 -1.81 11.63
CA GLY A 60 -18.03 -0.64 11.31
C GLY A 60 -18.05 0.42 12.40
N GLU A 61 -17.11 0.38 13.34
CA GLU A 61 -17.01 1.32 14.47
C GLU A 61 -16.63 2.74 14.03
N ASN A 62 -16.09 2.89 12.82
CA ASN A 62 -15.60 4.14 12.24
C ASN A 62 -14.62 4.91 13.17
N PRO A 63 -13.54 4.25 13.66
CA PRO A 63 -12.61 4.89 14.59
C PRO A 63 -11.86 6.05 13.92
N LYS A 64 -11.50 7.07 14.70
CA LYS A 64 -10.56 8.12 14.28
C LYS A 64 -9.15 7.66 14.63
N LEU A 65 -8.45 7.09 13.64
CA LEU A 65 -7.12 6.54 13.81
C LEU A 65 -6.05 7.51 13.29
N SER A 66 -5.09 7.85 14.14
CA SER A 66 -3.84 8.51 13.77
C SER A 66 -2.94 7.59 12.93
N THR A 67 -1.87 8.15 12.38
CA THR A 67 -0.87 7.39 11.61
C THR A 67 -0.23 6.26 12.46
N ARG A 68 0.10 6.55 13.72
CA ARG A 68 0.73 5.59 14.66
C ARG A 68 -0.20 4.42 14.99
N GLU A 69 -1.50 4.65 15.05
CA GLU A 69 -2.50 3.62 15.38
C GLU A 69 -2.84 2.71 14.19
N LYS A 70 -2.39 3.03 12.97
CA LYS A 70 -2.66 2.20 11.79
C LYS A 70 -1.52 1.24 11.45
N HIS A 71 -0.27 1.65 11.66
CA HIS A 71 0.89 0.93 11.18
C HIS A 71 2.04 0.90 12.18
N LEU A 72 2.64 -0.28 12.30
CA LEU A 72 3.97 -0.44 12.85
C LEU A 72 5.01 -0.39 11.74
N ARG A 73 6.25 -0.05 12.12
CA ARG A 73 7.41 -0.11 11.22
C ARG A 73 8.45 -1.06 11.80
N GLU A 74 8.83 -2.04 11.01
CA GLU A 74 9.78 -3.05 11.42
C GLU A 74 10.99 -3.00 10.49
N CYS A 75 12.16 -2.68 11.03
CA CYS A 75 13.38 -2.45 10.27
C CYS A 75 14.41 -3.55 10.54
N TYR A 76 14.91 -4.18 9.50
CA TYR A 76 16.01 -5.14 9.55
C TYR A 76 17.22 -4.51 8.88
N VAL A 77 18.32 -4.33 9.63
CA VAL A 77 19.44 -3.48 9.25
C VAL A 77 20.75 -4.26 9.35
N VAL A 78 21.55 -4.20 8.28
CA VAL A 78 22.93 -4.68 8.27
C VAL A 78 23.82 -3.47 8.45
N ALA A 79 24.53 -3.42 9.58
CA ALA A 79 25.46 -2.34 9.88
C ALA A 79 26.89 -2.72 9.44
N GLU A 80 27.71 -1.73 9.13
CA GLU A 80 29.14 -1.90 8.90
C GLU A 80 29.84 -2.41 10.18
N GLU A 81 31.00 -3.05 10.00
CA GLU A 81 31.81 -3.50 11.13
C GLU A 81 32.26 -2.28 11.97
N GLY A 82 32.02 -2.34 13.29
CA GLY A 82 32.35 -1.25 14.21
C GLY A 82 31.38 -0.06 14.20
N ALA A 83 30.33 -0.07 13.38
CA ALA A 83 29.35 1.01 13.36
C ALA A 83 28.57 1.15 14.69
N ASP A 84 28.28 2.39 15.09
CA ASP A 84 27.46 2.69 16.26
C ASP A 84 25.98 2.37 15.99
N LYS A 85 25.57 1.17 16.39
CA LYS A 85 24.19 0.68 16.28
C LYS A 85 23.18 1.54 17.03
N ALA A 86 23.56 2.12 18.18
CA ALA A 86 22.65 2.96 18.96
C ALA A 86 22.39 4.30 18.27
N ARG A 87 23.42 4.90 17.65
CA ARG A 87 23.25 6.08 16.80
C ARG A 87 22.36 5.77 15.61
N ILE A 88 22.62 4.69 14.87
CA ILE A 88 21.83 4.29 13.69
C ILE A 88 20.37 4.06 14.07
N GLU A 89 20.10 3.32 15.16
CA GLU A 89 18.74 3.07 15.63
C GLU A 89 18.01 4.38 15.97
N LYS A 90 18.67 5.30 16.67
CA LYS A 90 18.11 6.61 17.00
C LYS A 90 17.78 7.39 15.71
N GLU A 91 18.72 7.46 14.77
CA GLU A 91 18.54 8.17 13.51
C GLU A 91 17.37 7.61 12.69
N ILE A 92 17.23 6.27 12.62
CA ILE A 92 16.06 5.62 12.02
C ILE A 92 14.81 6.08 12.75
N LYS A 93 14.70 5.86 14.07
CA LYS A 93 13.47 6.14 14.84
C LYS A 93 13.05 7.61 14.81
N THR A 94 14.00 8.54 14.71
CA THR A 94 13.71 9.98 14.69
C THR A 94 13.64 10.57 13.29
N MET A 95 13.76 9.77 12.22
CA MET A 95 13.75 10.28 10.85
C MET A 95 12.38 10.90 10.51
N PRO A 96 12.31 12.20 10.21
CA PRO A 96 11.05 12.88 9.88
C PRO A 96 10.42 12.28 8.62
N ASN A 97 9.09 12.27 8.55
CA ASN A 97 8.30 11.74 7.42
C ASN A 97 8.39 10.21 7.17
N TYR A 98 9.41 9.54 7.70
CA TYR A 98 9.61 8.10 7.50
C TYR A 98 9.21 7.29 8.74
N PHE A 99 9.74 7.64 9.91
CA PHE A 99 9.67 6.77 11.10
C PHE A 99 9.21 7.47 12.37
N ALA A 100 9.46 8.78 12.51
CA ALA A 100 9.18 9.53 13.74
C ALA A 100 7.71 9.43 14.23
N ASP A 101 6.77 9.35 13.29
CA ASP A 101 5.33 9.29 13.58
C ASP A 101 4.80 7.88 13.84
N TYR A 102 5.67 6.87 13.89
CA TYR A 102 5.31 5.46 13.96
C TYR A 102 6.03 4.75 15.11
N ASP A 103 5.41 3.69 15.61
CA ASP A 103 6.10 2.75 16.48
C ASP A 103 7.04 1.92 15.61
N THR A 104 8.33 2.17 15.78
CA THR A 104 9.39 1.63 14.92
C THR A 104 10.30 0.69 15.72
N SER A 105 10.44 -0.56 15.28
CA SER A 105 11.45 -1.51 15.78
C SER A 105 12.64 -1.58 14.82
N VAL A 106 13.84 -1.75 15.37
CA VAL A 106 15.09 -1.88 14.61
C VAL A 106 15.81 -3.14 15.06
N HIS A 107 16.10 -4.02 14.12
CA HIS A 107 16.74 -5.31 14.33
C HIS A 107 18.04 -5.34 13.52
N PHE A 108 19.18 -5.38 14.22
CA PHE A 108 20.47 -5.54 13.55
C PHE A 108 20.76 -7.01 13.28
N ILE A 109 20.94 -7.37 12.01
CA ILE A 109 21.18 -8.75 11.56
C ILE A 109 22.37 -8.80 10.60
N ASP A 110 22.87 -10.01 10.32
CA ASP A 110 23.90 -10.19 9.30
C ASP A 110 23.31 -10.22 7.87
N ILE A 111 24.19 -10.02 6.87
CA ILE A 111 23.79 -9.96 5.47
C ILE A 111 23.26 -11.29 4.94
N ALA A 112 23.69 -12.42 5.51
CA ALA A 112 23.23 -13.75 5.08
C ALA A 112 21.77 -13.97 5.49
N THR A 113 21.43 -13.58 6.72
CA THR A 113 20.09 -13.59 7.29
C THR A 113 19.19 -12.63 6.53
N LEU A 114 19.64 -11.39 6.26
CA LEU A 114 18.87 -10.43 5.47
C LEU A 114 18.51 -11.01 4.09
N LYS A 115 19.47 -11.62 3.38
CA LYS A 115 19.23 -12.21 2.06
C LYS A 115 18.31 -13.42 2.11
N LYS A 116 18.48 -14.30 3.10
CA LYS A 116 17.72 -15.54 3.23
C LYS A 116 16.27 -15.29 3.65
N GLU A 117 16.05 -14.43 4.64
CA GLU A 117 14.76 -14.24 5.29
C GLU A 117 14.00 -13.01 4.77
N HIS A 118 14.72 -12.02 4.26
CA HIS A 118 14.18 -10.74 3.79
C HIS A 118 14.60 -10.39 2.35
N GLY A 119 14.97 -11.41 1.56
CA GLY A 119 15.36 -11.25 0.16
C GLY A 119 14.19 -10.92 -0.78
N GLY A 120 12.97 -11.35 -0.42
CA GLY A 120 11.76 -11.06 -1.19
C GLY A 120 11.27 -9.62 -1.00
N ILE A 121 10.38 -9.18 -1.89
CA ILE A 121 9.73 -7.85 -1.83
C ILE A 121 8.21 -8.04 -1.79
N PRO A 122 7.67 -8.75 -0.78
CA PRO A 122 6.23 -8.92 -0.64
C PRO A 122 5.58 -7.58 -0.27
N HIS A 123 4.31 -7.42 -0.62
CA HIS A 123 3.52 -6.30 -0.15
C HIS A 123 2.04 -6.67 -0.13
N GLY A 124 1.24 -5.79 0.45
CA GLY A 124 -0.20 -5.91 0.37
C GLY A 124 -0.87 -4.69 0.97
N GLY A 125 -2.11 -4.89 1.39
CA GLY A 125 -2.84 -3.91 2.15
C GLY A 125 -4.33 -4.00 1.89
N PHE A 126 -5.03 -3.03 2.46
CA PHE A 126 -6.48 -2.94 2.44
C PHE A 126 -6.90 -1.50 2.15
N VAL A 127 -7.95 -1.34 1.38
CA VAL A 127 -8.76 -0.12 1.31
C VAL A 127 -10.13 -0.48 1.79
N LEU A 128 -10.59 0.19 2.85
CA LEU A 128 -11.90 -0.02 3.43
C LEU A 128 -12.69 1.29 3.38
N ARG A 129 -13.97 1.18 3.06
CA ARG A 129 -14.96 2.24 3.22
C ARG A 129 -16.09 1.70 4.08
N SER A 130 -16.25 2.28 5.26
CA SER A 130 -17.35 1.95 6.18
C SER A 130 -18.32 3.13 6.19
N GLY A 131 -19.61 2.85 5.99
CA GLY A 131 -20.65 3.87 5.89
C GLY A 131 -22.00 3.35 6.33
N ALA A 132 -23.02 4.20 6.26
CA ALA A 132 -24.38 3.82 6.61
C ALA A 132 -25.44 4.43 5.68
N THR A 133 -26.56 3.73 5.53
CA THR A 133 -27.77 4.22 4.86
C THR A 133 -28.99 4.08 5.75
N GLY A 134 -30.14 4.61 5.30
CA GLY A 134 -31.35 4.77 6.12
C GLY A 134 -31.39 6.15 6.77
N GLU A 135 -32.58 6.67 7.04
CA GLU A 135 -32.78 8.04 7.57
C GLU A 135 -32.05 8.27 8.90
N ARG A 136 -31.85 7.21 9.69
CA ARG A 136 -31.14 7.25 10.97
C ARG A 136 -29.77 6.59 10.91
N GLY A 137 -29.28 6.23 9.72
CA GLY A 137 -28.01 5.55 9.52
C GLY A 137 -27.97 4.15 10.15
N GLU A 138 -29.11 3.46 10.20
CA GLU A 138 -29.27 2.15 10.83
C GLU A 138 -28.66 1.00 10.02
N ASN A 139 -28.52 1.14 8.70
CA ASN A 139 -27.99 0.10 7.83
C ASN A 139 -26.50 0.32 7.62
N LYS A 140 -25.65 -0.51 8.23
CA LYS A 140 -24.19 -0.40 8.11
C LYS A 140 -23.69 -1.16 6.88
N HIS A 141 -22.73 -0.57 6.17
CA HIS A 141 -22.13 -1.12 4.96
C HIS A 141 -20.62 -1.03 5.02
N LEU A 142 -19.95 -2.04 4.47
CA LEU A 142 -18.50 -2.10 4.36
C LEU A 142 -18.12 -2.48 2.92
N ILE A 143 -17.26 -1.68 2.30
CA ILE A 143 -16.59 -2.01 1.04
C ILE A 143 -15.12 -2.27 1.40
N GLU A 144 -14.60 -3.46 1.09
CA GLU A 144 -13.21 -3.83 1.35
C GLU A 144 -12.54 -4.33 0.07
N PHE A 145 -11.38 -3.77 -0.24
CA PHE A 145 -10.49 -4.24 -1.31
C PHE A 145 -9.12 -4.56 -0.73
N SER A 146 -8.57 -5.73 -1.04
CA SER A 146 -7.27 -6.15 -0.53
C SER A 146 -6.31 -6.58 -1.63
N LEU A 147 -5.01 -6.49 -1.33
CA LEU A 147 -3.94 -7.07 -2.13
C LEU A 147 -3.05 -7.92 -1.22
N LYS A 148 -2.69 -9.11 -1.69
CA LYS A 148 -1.69 -9.99 -1.08
C LYS A 148 -0.70 -10.38 -2.17
N LEU A 149 0.50 -9.82 -2.11
CA LEU A 149 1.48 -9.86 -3.19
C LEU A 149 2.77 -10.50 -2.70
N ASP A 150 3.21 -11.54 -3.38
CA ASP A 150 4.52 -12.15 -3.12
C ASP A 150 5.67 -11.29 -3.68
N SER A 151 5.42 -10.60 -4.82
CA SER A 151 6.34 -9.67 -5.45
C SER A 151 5.63 -8.37 -5.84
N ASN A 152 5.81 -7.33 -5.03
CA ASN A 152 5.30 -5.99 -5.30
C ASN A 152 5.78 -5.38 -6.65
N PRO A 153 7.08 -5.47 -7.03
CA PRO A 153 7.52 -4.91 -8.31
C PRO A 153 6.91 -5.64 -9.51
N GLU A 154 6.77 -6.97 -9.47
CA GLU A 154 6.15 -7.73 -10.56
C GLU A 154 4.66 -7.43 -10.71
N PHE A 155 3.93 -7.34 -9.59
CA PHE A 155 2.53 -6.95 -9.62
C PHE A 155 2.36 -5.52 -10.16
N THR A 156 3.23 -4.60 -9.74
CA THR A 156 3.25 -3.23 -10.26
C THR A 156 3.52 -3.21 -11.77
N ALA A 157 4.49 -3.99 -12.25
CA ALA A 157 4.78 -4.12 -13.68
C ALA A 157 3.56 -4.66 -14.46
N SER A 158 2.84 -5.62 -13.90
CA SER A 158 1.61 -6.17 -14.49
C SER A 158 0.52 -5.10 -14.65
N VAL A 159 0.35 -4.25 -13.62
CA VAL A 159 -0.54 -3.08 -13.69
C VAL A 159 -0.08 -2.12 -14.79
N LEU A 160 1.21 -1.77 -14.84
CA LEU A 160 1.74 -0.85 -15.86
C LEU A 160 1.49 -1.36 -17.28
N VAL A 161 1.70 -2.65 -17.54
CA VAL A 161 1.43 -3.27 -18.86
C VAL A 161 -0.06 -3.21 -19.21
N ALA A 162 -0.96 -3.43 -18.25
CA ALA A 162 -2.40 -3.29 -18.47
C ALA A 162 -2.79 -1.85 -18.82
N TYR A 163 -2.20 -0.85 -18.16
CA TYR A 163 -2.44 0.57 -18.45
C TYR A 163 -1.77 1.05 -19.74
N ALA A 164 -0.64 0.46 -20.14
CA ALA A 164 -0.02 0.74 -21.44
C ALA A 164 -0.95 0.39 -22.61
N ARG A 165 -1.72 -0.71 -22.48
CA ARG A 165 -2.77 -1.06 -23.46
C ARG A 165 -3.85 0.00 -23.56
N ALA A 166 -4.30 0.54 -22.42
CA ALA A 166 -5.29 1.61 -22.40
C ALA A 166 -4.73 2.89 -23.03
N ALA A 167 -3.49 3.28 -22.68
CA ALA A 167 -2.81 4.43 -23.27
C ALA A 167 -2.71 4.31 -24.80
N TYR A 168 -2.35 3.13 -25.32
CA TYR A 168 -2.33 2.87 -26.75
C TYR A 168 -3.70 3.07 -27.40
N ARG A 169 -4.77 2.52 -26.81
CA ARG A 169 -6.14 2.69 -27.34
C ARG A 169 -6.61 4.15 -27.32
N LEU A 170 -6.26 4.90 -26.27
CA LEU A 170 -6.57 6.33 -26.18
C LEU A 170 -5.82 7.15 -27.24
N ALA A 171 -4.54 6.84 -27.49
CA ALA A 171 -3.79 7.47 -28.56
C ALA A 171 -4.39 7.17 -29.94
N GLN A 172 -4.83 5.92 -30.19
CA GLN A 172 -5.50 5.54 -31.43
C GLN A 172 -6.85 6.26 -31.63
N SER A 173 -7.54 6.64 -30.55
CA SER A 173 -8.76 7.44 -30.62
C SER A 173 -8.52 8.95 -30.63
N GLY A 174 -7.27 9.39 -30.80
CA GLY A 174 -6.89 10.80 -30.93
C GLY A 174 -6.78 11.56 -29.61
N GLN A 175 -6.79 10.88 -28.46
CA GLN A 175 -6.60 11.53 -27.17
C GLN A 175 -5.11 11.78 -26.88
N SER A 176 -4.84 12.90 -26.21
CA SER A 176 -3.49 13.34 -25.83
C SER A 176 -3.53 14.08 -24.50
N GLY A 177 -2.42 14.07 -23.76
CA GLY A 177 -2.30 14.73 -22.46
C GLY A 177 -1.94 13.74 -21.34
N ALA A 178 -1.89 14.26 -20.12
CA ALA A 178 -1.66 13.45 -18.93
C ALA A 178 -2.99 12.91 -18.39
N PHE A 179 -3.03 11.61 -18.13
CA PHE A 179 -4.17 10.93 -17.52
C PHE A 179 -3.74 10.23 -16.23
N SER A 180 -4.63 10.22 -15.25
CA SER A 180 -4.51 9.42 -14.04
C SER A 180 -5.31 8.13 -14.18
N VAL A 181 -5.21 7.24 -13.19
CA VAL A 181 -6.05 6.03 -13.16
C VAL A 181 -7.55 6.33 -13.12
N PHE A 182 -7.97 7.53 -12.73
CA PHE A 182 -9.38 7.93 -12.67
C PHE A 182 -9.98 8.24 -14.03
N ASP A 183 -9.14 8.54 -15.03
CA ASP A 183 -9.58 8.91 -16.37
C ASP A 183 -9.67 7.69 -17.30
N ILE A 184 -9.20 6.52 -16.84
CA ILE A 184 -9.08 5.31 -17.64
C ILE A 184 -10.24 4.36 -17.35
N ALA A 185 -11.15 4.22 -18.31
CA ALA A 185 -12.25 3.27 -18.21
C ALA A 185 -11.70 1.82 -18.07
N PRO A 186 -12.22 0.98 -17.15
CA PRO A 186 -11.71 -0.38 -16.91
C PRO A 186 -11.66 -1.27 -18.16
N ALA A 187 -12.62 -1.12 -19.07
CA ALA A 187 -12.67 -1.89 -20.32
C ALA A 187 -11.44 -1.67 -21.22
N LEU A 188 -10.78 -0.51 -21.13
CA LEU A 188 -9.57 -0.21 -21.91
C LEU A 188 -8.35 -1.03 -21.46
N LEU A 189 -8.37 -1.54 -20.22
CA LEU A 189 -7.30 -2.36 -19.66
C LEU A 189 -7.31 -3.80 -20.22
N SER A 190 -8.47 -4.29 -20.64
CA SER A 190 -8.63 -5.68 -21.10
C SER A 190 -8.18 -5.87 -22.55
N PRO A 191 -7.52 -7.00 -22.89
CA PRO A 191 -7.29 -7.36 -24.29
C PRO A 191 -8.57 -7.79 -25.01
N LYS A 192 -9.61 -8.21 -24.26
CA LYS A 192 -10.89 -8.65 -24.83
C LYS A 192 -11.62 -7.49 -25.50
N SER A 193 -12.45 -7.84 -26.48
CA SER A 193 -13.39 -6.94 -27.13
C SER A 193 -14.53 -6.54 -26.18
N ALA A 194 -15.28 -5.50 -26.55
CA ALA A 194 -16.33 -4.98 -25.69
C ALA A 194 -17.54 -5.94 -25.57
N ASP A 195 -17.85 -6.73 -26.60
CA ASP A 195 -18.93 -7.73 -26.51
C ASP A 195 -18.50 -8.93 -25.67
N GLU A 196 -17.25 -9.40 -25.78
CA GLU A 196 -16.70 -10.44 -24.89
C GLU A 196 -16.78 -10.02 -23.42
N LEU A 197 -16.38 -8.78 -23.10
CA LEU A 197 -16.47 -8.26 -21.73
C LEU A 197 -17.92 -8.25 -21.22
N ARG A 198 -18.87 -7.80 -22.03
CA ARG A 198 -20.30 -7.78 -21.65
C ARG A 198 -20.87 -9.18 -21.51
N ARG A 199 -20.40 -10.15 -22.29
CA ARG A 199 -20.91 -11.53 -22.27
C ARG A 199 -20.38 -12.32 -21.08
N GLU A 200 -19.14 -12.07 -20.67
CA GLU A 200 -18.43 -12.95 -19.74
C GLU A 200 -18.40 -12.44 -18.30
N ILE A 201 -18.46 -11.12 -18.08
CA ILE A 201 -18.26 -10.53 -16.74
C ILE A 201 -19.25 -9.42 -16.37
N LEU A 202 -20.31 -9.20 -17.16
CA LEU A 202 -21.46 -8.35 -16.84
C LEU A 202 -22.73 -9.20 -16.87
#